data_AF-A0A936FT04-F1
#
_entry.id   AF-A0A936FT04-F1
#
_cell.length_a   1.000
_cell.length_b   1.000
_cell.length_c   1.000
_cell.angle_alpha   90.00
_cell.angle_beta   90.00
_cell.angle_gamma   90.00
#
_symmetry.space_group_name_H-M   'P 1'
#
loop_
_entity.id
_entity.type
_entity.pdbx_description
1 polymer ?
#
loop_
_entity_poly.entity_id
_entity_poly.type
_entity_poly.pdbx_seq_one_letter_code
_entity_poly.pdbx_strand_id
1 'polypeptide(L)'
;MSQSYIDAGGIRIGGGEFGVTYKRLLESKWTIEGLATQSFKDRNKDLTIAILGEKHFPVLSRRLNIYFGGGIQAQFLGVKTDPTVSNGAGIAGIAGLEFTIDRLNISYDIKPAVYLLGGRSDFDSQVALSLRYVFTKRTFTVDWNKLKFWDGWFKKKEK
;
A
#
# COMPACT_ATOMS: atom_id res chain seq x y z
N MET A 1 11.51 -9.42 8.99
CA MET A 1 10.24 -9.53 8.24
C MET A 1 9.30 -8.47 8.79
N SER A 2 8.70 -7.62 7.94
CA SER A 2 7.88 -6.47 8.40
C SER A 2 6.38 -6.77 8.43
N GLN A 3 5.86 -7.49 7.43
CA GLN A 3 4.42 -7.54 7.17
C GLN A 3 3.79 -8.91 7.44
N SER A 4 2.57 -8.92 7.98
CA SER A 4 1.84 -10.11 8.44
C SER A 4 0.89 -10.74 7.41
N TYR A 5 0.72 -10.11 6.24
CA TYR A 5 -0.18 -10.58 5.18
C TYR A 5 0.53 -10.65 3.83
N ILE A 6 -0.09 -11.37 2.88
CA ILE A 6 0.34 -11.45 1.48
C ILE A 6 -0.55 -10.55 0.62
N ASP A 7 -1.86 -10.67 0.75
CA ASP A 7 -2.84 -9.90 -0.04
C ASP A 7 -3.88 -9.25 0.87
N ALA A 8 -4.16 -7.98 0.63
CA ALA A 8 -5.23 -7.24 1.29
C ALA A 8 -5.93 -6.29 0.32
N GLY A 9 -7.23 -6.09 0.49
CA GLY A 9 -7.98 -5.14 -0.32
C GLY A 9 -9.15 -4.55 0.43
N GLY A 10 -9.59 -3.37 0.02
CA GLY A 10 -10.72 -2.70 0.65
C GLY A 10 -10.91 -1.28 0.15
N ILE A 11 -11.32 -0.40 1.05
CA ILE A 11 -11.74 0.96 0.74
C ILE A 11 -10.73 1.98 1.29
N ARG A 12 -10.61 3.11 0.60
CA ARG A 12 -9.79 4.27 0.97
C ARG A 12 -10.63 5.52 0.91
N ILE A 13 -10.67 6.29 1.98
CA ILE A 13 -11.51 7.48 2.11
C ILE A 13 -10.70 8.60 2.74
N GLY A 14 -10.72 9.78 2.13
CA GLY A 14 -10.13 10.99 2.69
C GLY A 14 -9.75 12.00 1.62
N GLY A 15 -9.42 13.21 2.06
CA GLY A 15 -9.07 14.31 1.14
C GLY A 15 -10.21 14.75 0.21
N GLY A 16 -11.46 14.31 0.45
CA GLY A 16 -12.58 14.51 -0.46
C GLY A 16 -12.70 13.44 -1.56
N GLU A 17 -11.97 12.33 -1.43
CA GLU A 17 -12.02 11.18 -2.34
C GLU A 17 -12.55 9.93 -1.63
N PHE A 18 -13.22 9.07 -2.40
CA PHE A 18 -13.54 7.70 -2.01
C PHE A 18 -13.01 6.75 -3.08
N GLY A 19 -12.40 5.65 -2.67
CA GLY A 19 -11.80 4.71 -3.60
C GLY A 19 -11.63 3.32 -3.03
N VAL A 20 -11.08 2.47 -3.87
CA VAL A 20 -10.67 1.11 -3.54
C VAL A 20 -9.15 0.99 -3.57
N THR A 21 -8.64 0.11 -2.74
CA THR A 21 -7.21 -0.18 -2.59
C THR A 21 -6.99 -1.69 -2.60
N TYR A 22 -5.93 -2.13 -3.25
CA TYR A 22 -5.45 -3.50 -3.21
C TYR A 22 -3.93 -3.51 -3.03
N LYS A 23 -3.46 -4.19 -1.97
CA LYS A 23 -2.05 -4.36 -1.64
C LYS A 23 -1.63 -5.81 -1.75
N ARG A 24 -0.48 -6.04 -2.37
CA ARG A 24 0.17 -7.35 -2.46
C ARG A 24 1.64 -7.30 -2.06
N LEU A 25 2.06 -8.24 -1.23
CA LEU A 25 3.44 -8.46 -0.81
C LEU A 25 4.24 -9.10 -1.96
N LEU A 26 5.32 -8.46 -2.38
CA LEU A 26 6.26 -9.00 -3.37
C LEU A 26 7.45 -9.68 -2.68
N GLU A 27 8.03 -8.98 -1.71
CA GLU A 27 9.16 -9.47 -0.93
C GLU A 27 8.97 -9.10 0.55
N SER A 28 9.75 -9.66 1.47
CA SER A 28 9.57 -9.54 2.92
C SER A 28 9.44 -8.12 3.51
N LYS A 29 9.70 -7.07 2.72
CA LYS A 29 9.55 -5.65 3.06
C LYS A 29 8.94 -4.79 1.94
N TRP A 30 8.64 -5.36 0.77
CA TRP A 30 8.19 -4.62 -0.40
C TRP A 30 6.79 -5.05 -0.80
N THR A 31 5.91 -4.06 -1.01
CA THR A 31 4.56 -4.24 -1.50
C THR A 31 4.33 -3.46 -2.77
N ILE A 32 3.38 -3.94 -3.55
CA ILE A 32 2.74 -3.17 -4.61
C ILE A 32 1.31 -2.84 -4.18
N GLU A 33 0.90 -1.59 -4.35
CA GLU A 33 -0.45 -1.10 -4.11
C GLU A 33 -1.08 -0.58 -5.40
N GLY A 34 -2.27 -1.07 -5.72
CA GLY A 34 -3.17 -0.47 -6.71
C GLY A 34 -4.25 0.35 -6.01
N LEU A 35 -4.45 1.58 -6.47
CA LEU A 35 -5.49 2.50 -6.00
C LEU A 35 -6.38 2.90 -7.16
N ALA A 36 -7.68 2.95 -6.92
CA ALA A 36 -8.64 3.62 -7.80
C ALA A 36 -9.52 4.51 -6.93
N THR A 37 -9.36 5.83 -7.04
CA THR A 37 -10.08 6.83 -6.24
C THR A 37 -10.92 7.73 -7.12
N GLN A 38 -12.10 8.09 -6.63
CA GLN A 38 -12.99 9.06 -7.24
C GLN A 38 -13.07 10.28 -6.35
N SER A 39 -12.87 11.47 -6.94
CA SER A 39 -13.02 12.72 -6.22
C SER A 39 -14.48 13.18 -6.21
N PHE A 40 -14.91 13.70 -5.05
CA PHE A 40 -16.21 14.36 -4.85
C PHE A 40 -16.04 15.80 -4.37
N LYS A 41 -14.79 16.26 -4.21
CA LYS A 41 -14.46 17.61 -3.74
C LYS A 41 -14.81 18.66 -4.78
N ASP A 42 -14.64 18.32 -6.05
CA ASP A 42 -15.12 19.11 -7.18
C ASP A 42 -16.46 18.55 -7.66
N ARG A 43 -17.31 19.38 -8.28
CA ARG A 43 -18.53 18.90 -8.98
C ARG A 43 -18.25 17.89 -10.10
N ASN A 44 -16.98 17.62 -10.37
CA ASN A 44 -16.48 16.71 -11.38
C ASN A 44 -16.01 15.41 -10.73
N LYS A 45 -16.54 14.32 -11.28
CA LYS A 45 -16.34 12.94 -10.83
C LYS A 45 -15.05 12.34 -11.39
N ASP A 46 -13.92 12.97 -11.10
CA ASP A 46 -12.64 12.51 -11.67
C ASP A 46 -12.22 11.18 -11.06
N LEU A 47 -11.71 10.30 -11.90
CA LEU A 47 -11.19 9.00 -11.51
C LEU A 47 -9.67 9.04 -11.56
N THR A 48 -9.01 8.81 -10.44
CA THR A 48 -7.56 8.67 -10.35
C THR A 48 -7.21 7.20 -10.14
N ILE A 49 -6.32 6.67 -10.97
CA ILE A 49 -5.75 5.33 -10.84
C ILE A 49 -4.27 5.48 -10.52
N ALA A 50 -3.79 4.78 -9.49
CA ALA A 50 -2.38 4.80 -9.12
C ALA A 50 -1.85 3.38 -8.88
N ILE A 51 -0.56 3.20 -9.21
CA ILE A 51 0.20 1.99 -8.91
C ILE A 51 1.45 2.43 -8.17
N LEU A 52 1.63 1.94 -6.95
CA LEU A 52 2.66 2.38 -6.01
C LEU A 52 3.48 1.19 -5.52
N GLY A 53 4.80 1.35 -5.48
CA GLY A 53 5.71 0.43 -4.79
C GLY A 53 6.05 0.99 -3.42
N GLU A 54 5.88 0.20 -2.36
CA GLU A 54 6.08 0.66 -0.98
C GLU A 54 7.03 -0.24 -0.20
N LYS A 55 7.75 0.38 0.73
CA LYS A 55 8.65 -0.31 1.65
C LYS A 55 8.15 -0.17 3.08
N HIS A 56 8.05 -1.30 3.78
CA HIS A 56 7.48 -1.39 5.13
C HIS A 56 8.57 -1.54 6.20
N PHE A 57 8.40 -0.83 7.32
CA PHE A 57 9.26 -0.88 8.50
C PHE A 57 8.42 -1.09 9.75
N PRO A 58 8.70 -2.12 10.57
CA PRO A 58 7.97 -2.35 11.80
C PRO A 58 8.46 -1.34 12.85
N VAL A 59 7.53 -0.65 13.52
CA VAL A 59 7.87 0.36 14.54
C VAL A 59 8.02 -0.27 15.91
N LEU A 60 6.93 -0.84 16.43
CA LEU A 60 6.87 -1.43 17.77
C LEU A 60 6.61 -2.94 17.71
N SER A 61 5.77 -3.36 16.78
CA SER A 61 5.44 -4.77 16.56
C SER A 61 5.19 -5.00 15.07
N ARG A 62 5.16 -6.27 14.64
CA ARG A 62 4.79 -6.64 13.26
C ARG A 62 3.37 -6.19 12.86
N ARG A 63 2.56 -5.80 13.83
CA ARG A 63 1.19 -5.28 13.63
C ARG A 63 1.19 -3.78 13.31
N LEU A 64 2.18 -3.01 13.77
CA LEU A 64 2.27 -1.57 13.54
C LEU A 64 3.50 -1.26 12.68
N ASN A 65 3.24 -0.89 11.42
CA ASN A 65 4.27 -0.59 10.45
C ASN A 65 4.15 0.86 9.98
N ILE A 66 5.28 1.49 9.72
CA ILE A 66 5.35 2.66 8.86
C ILE A 66 5.70 2.19 7.46
N TYR A 67 5.16 2.86 6.46
CA TYR A 67 5.51 2.59 5.07
C TYR A 67 5.70 3.89 4.31
N PHE A 68 6.56 3.82 3.30
CA PHE A 68 6.71 4.88 2.33
C PHE A 68 7.08 4.30 0.98
N GLY A 69 6.76 5.03 -0.07
CA GLY A 69 6.87 4.53 -1.43
C GLY A 69 6.56 5.57 -2.47
N GLY A 70 6.48 5.11 -3.71
CA GLY A 70 6.07 5.92 -4.82
C GLY A 70 5.81 5.10 -6.07
N GLY A 71 5.29 5.75 -7.09
CA GLY A 71 4.97 5.13 -8.36
C GLY A 71 4.29 6.10 -9.31
N ILE A 72 3.46 5.55 -10.18
CA ILE A 72 2.80 6.29 -11.25
C ILE A 72 1.32 6.42 -10.97
N GLN A 73 0.72 7.51 -11.44
CA GLN A 73 -0.71 7.71 -11.39
C GLN A 73 -1.24 8.37 -12.67
N ALA A 74 -2.50 8.09 -12.98
CA ALA A 74 -3.24 8.70 -14.06
C ALA A 74 -4.57 9.23 -13.54
N GLN A 75 -4.99 10.40 -14.00
CA GLN A 75 -6.26 11.05 -13.70
C GLN A 75 -7.10 11.12 -14.97
N PHE A 76 -8.29 10.55 -14.90
CA PHE A 76 -9.30 10.57 -15.94
C PHE A 76 -10.37 11.57 -15.55
N LEU A 77 -10.50 12.63 -16.36
CA LEU A 77 -11.43 13.72 -16.11
C LEU A 77 -12.83 13.30 -16.58
N GLY A 78 -13.86 13.58 -15.78
CA GLY A 78 -15.24 13.25 -16.14
C GLY A 78 -15.75 14.04 -17.35
N VAL A 79 -16.69 13.48 -18.11
CA VAL A 79 -17.29 14.00 -19.38
C VAL A 79 -17.90 15.42 -19.27
N LYS A 80 -18.07 15.97 -18.06
CA LYS A 80 -18.53 17.36 -17.83
C LYS A 80 -17.40 18.38 -17.72
N THR A 81 -16.15 17.95 -17.89
CA THR A 81 -14.98 18.83 -17.82
C THR A 81 -14.88 19.65 -19.09
N ASP A 82 -14.41 20.89 -18.94
CA ASP A 82 -14.06 21.79 -20.04
C ASP A 82 -13.23 21.03 -21.11
N PRO A 83 -13.63 21.05 -22.40
CA PRO A 83 -12.96 20.30 -23.47
C PRO A 83 -11.48 20.70 -23.68
N THR A 84 -11.01 21.74 -23.00
CA THR A 84 -9.62 22.21 -23.01
C THR A 84 -8.69 21.45 -22.05
N VAL A 85 -9.21 20.67 -21.10
CA VAL A 85 -8.38 19.95 -20.11
C VAL A 85 -8.27 18.47 -20.47
N SER A 86 -7.05 18.02 -20.73
CA SER A 86 -6.72 16.63 -21.04
C SER A 86 -6.50 15.79 -19.78
N ASN A 87 -6.64 14.46 -19.92
CA ASN A 87 -6.33 13.51 -18.85
C ASN A 87 -4.93 13.73 -18.28
N GLY A 88 -4.80 13.55 -16.97
CA GLY A 88 -3.55 13.73 -16.25
C GLY A 88 -2.74 12.44 -16.17
N ALA A 89 -1.41 12.54 -16.26
CA ALA A 89 -0.50 11.46 -15.92
C ALA A 89 0.69 12.02 -15.15
N GLY A 90 1.20 11.25 -14.18
CA GLY A 90 2.25 11.74 -13.31
C GLY A 90 2.79 10.69 -12.36
N ILE A 91 3.52 11.19 -11.37
CA ILE A 91 4.13 10.39 -10.32
C ILE A 91 3.49 10.72 -8.98
N ALA A 92 3.45 9.74 -8.11
CA ALA A 92 2.93 9.89 -6.75
C ALA A 92 3.90 9.29 -5.75
N GLY A 93 4.07 9.96 -4.63
CA GLY A 93 4.63 9.39 -3.42
C GLY A 93 3.52 8.94 -2.49
N ILE A 94 3.83 8.04 -1.57
CA ILE A 94 2.94 7.69 -0.47
C ILE A 94 3.76 7.48 0.80
N ALA A 95 3.22 7.91 1.93
CA ALA A 95 3.76 7.63 3.25
C ALA A 95 2.62 7.44 4.24
N GLY A 96 2.74 6.47 5.14
CA GLY A 96 1.65 6.19 6.06
C GLY A 96 2.01 5.29 7.22
N LEU A 97 1.04 5.20 8.13
CA LEU A 97 1.01 4.28 9.24
C LEU A 97 0.02 3.17 8.92
N GLU A 98 0.38 1.93 9.23
CA GLU A 98 -0.44 0.76 8.98
C GLU A 98 -0.52 -0.10 10.24
N PHE A 99 -1.74 -0.40 10.67
CA PHE A 99 -2.03 -1.28 11.79
C PHE A 99 -2.82 -2.51 11.32
N THR A 100 -2.30 -3.70 11.59
CA THR A 100 -2.96 -4.97 11.25
C THR A 100 -3.37 -5.73 12.51
N ILE A 101 -4.66 -6.02 12.63
CA ILE A 101 -5.22 -6.88 13.67
C ILE A 101 -6.01 -8.02 13.03
N ASP A 102 -5.55 -9.25 13.25
CA ASP A 102 -6.11 -10.46 12.66
C ASP A 102 -6.24 -10.42 11.12
N ARG A 103 -7.45 -10.19 10.59
CA ARG A 103 -7.73 -10.03 9.15
C ARG A 103 -8.05 -8.60 8.75
N LEU A 104 -8.04 -7.66 9.69
CA LEU A 104 -8.32 -6.26 9.44
C LEU A 104 -7.02 -5.46 9.40
N ASN A 105 -6.88 -4.66 8.35
CA ASN A 105 -5.77 -3.74 8.16
C ASN A 105 -6.31 -2.32 8.05
N ILE A 106 -5.82 -1.43 8.90
CA ILE A 106 -6.20 -0.03 8.95
C ILE A 106 -4.94 0.76 8.61
N SER A 107 -5.00 1.64 7.62
CA SER A 107 -3.90 2.58 7.35
C SER A 107 -4.36 4.01 7.36
N TYR A 108 -3.45 4.89 7.75
CA TYR A 108 -3.58 6.33 7.61
C TYR A 108 -2.39 6.83 6.81
N ASP A 109 -2.64 7.46 5.68
CA ASP A 109 -1.62 7.77 4.69
C ASP A 109 -1.78 9.14 4.05
N ILE A 110 -0.63 9.71 3.66
CA ILE A 110 -0.52 10.89 2.82
C ILE A 110 0.08 10.50 1.46
N LYS A 111 -0.56 10.96 0.39
CA LYS A 111 -0.18 10.71 -1.01
C LYS A 111 0.04 12.04 -1.74
N PRO A 112 1.25 12.62 -1.70
CA PRO A 112 1.62 13.73 -2.59
C PRO A 112 1.79 13.21 -4.03
N ALA A 113 1.36 13.99 -5.01
CA ALA A 113 1.49 13.65 -6.40
C ALA A 113 1.80 14.88 -7.27
N VAL A 114 2.54 14.63 -8.33
CA VAL A 114 2.91 15.64 -9.33
C VAL A 114 2.44 15.14 -10.68
N TYR A 115 1.59 15.91 -11.35
CA TYR A 115 1.16 15.64 -12.72
C TYR A 115 2.19 16.24 -13.68
N LEU A 116 2.72 15.40 -14.57
CA LEU A 116 3.74 15.81 -15.55
C LEU A 116 3.10 16.16 -16.90
N LEU A 117 1.91 15.61 -17.16
CA LEU A 117 1.17 15.76 -18.39
C LEU A 117 -0.30 15.94 -18.05
N GLY A 118 -0.94 17.00 -18.55
CA GLY A 118 -2.37 17.24 -18.37
C GLY A 118 -2.81 17.29 -16.90
N GLY A 119 -4.10 17.03 -16.65
CA GLY A 119 -4.68 17.11 -15.32
C GLY A 119 -5.09 18.54 -14.92
N ARG A 120 -5.74 18.68 -13.76
CA ARG A 120 -6.23 19.99 -13.28
C ARG A 120 -5.19 20.83 -12.55
N SER A 121 -4.18 20.18 -12.00
CA SER A 121 -3.15 20.86 -11.19
C SER A 121 -1.85 20.10 -11.33
N ASP A 122 -0.74 20.84 -11.33
CA ASP A 122 0.60 20.27 -11.37
C ASP A 122 0.93 19.49 -10.10
N PHE A 123 0.28 19.83 -8.97
CA PHE A 123 0.51 19.19 -7.67
C PHE A 123 -0.79 18.91 -6.91
N ASP A 124 -0.91 17.70 -6.40
CA ASP A 124 -2.01 17.27 -5.53
C ASP A 124 -1.46 16.57 -4.28
N SER A 125 -2.17 16.70 -3.16
CA SER A 125 -1.81 15.98 -1.93
C SER A 125 -3.06 15.51 -1.22
N GLN A 126 -3.10 14.21 -0.96
CA GLN A 126 -4.26 13.56 -0.38
C GLN A 126 -3.90 12.93 0.94
N VAL A 127 -4.74 13.13 1.95
CA VAL A 127 -4.66 12.41 3.23
C VAL A 127 -5.86 11.49 3.33
N ALA A 128 -5.63 10.21 3.57
CA ALA A 128 -6.69 9.20 3.57
C ALA A 128 -6.55 8.18 4.69
N LEU A 129 -7.70 7.64 5.08
CA LEU A 129 -7.83 6.45 5.90
C LEU A 129 -8.23 5.28 4.98
N SER A 130 -7.51 4.18 5.07
CA SER A 130 -7.84 2.96 4.33
C SER A 130 -8.21 1.84 5.29
N LEU A 131 -9.27 1.11 4.94
CA LEU A 131 -9.71 -0.09 5.63
C LEU A 131 -9.62 -1.26 4.65
N ARG A 132 -8.73 -2.21 4.91
CA ARG A 132 -8.46 -3.36 4.06
C ARG A 132 -8.74 -4.67 4.81
N TYR A 133 -9.33 -5.62 4.11
CA TYR A 133 -9.47 -7.00 4.55
C TYR A 133 -8.30 -7.83 4.01
N VAL A 134 -7.66 -8.59 4.89
CA VAL A 134 -6.58 -9.51 4.57
C VAL A 134 -7.16 -10.84 4.08
N PHE A 135 -7.03 -11.09 2.78
CA PHE A 135 -7.45 -12.33 2.14
C PHE A 135 -6.51 -13.47 2.55
N THR A 136 -5.22 -13.25 2.32
CA THR A 136 -4.17 -14.26 2.52
C THR A 136 -3.26 -13.84 3.66
N LYS A 137 -3.31 -14.58 4.77
CA LYS A 137 -2.37 -14.42 5.89
C LYS A 137 -1.03 -15.05 5.51
N ARG A 138 0.07 -14.44 5.98
CA ARG A 138 1.39 -15.04 5.82
C ARG A 138 1.60 -16.12 6.89
N THR A 139 1.51 -17.39 6.51
CA THR A 139 1.86 -18.50 7.40
C THR A 139 3.37 -18.56 7.58
N PHE A 140 3.84 -18.50 8.83
CA PHE A 140 5.24 -18.73 9.16
C PHE A 140 5.46 -20.22 9.38
N THR A 141 5.96 -20.93 8.37
CA THR A 141 6.50 -22.27 8.59
C THR A 141 7.90 -22.11 9.19
N VAL A 142 8.05 -22.39 10.49
CA VAL A 142 9.36 -22.60 11.11
C VAL A 142 9.98 -23.79 10.39
N ASP A 143 11.07 -23.57 9.64
CA ASP A 143 11.84 -24.66 9.05
C ASP A 143 12.72 -25.29 10.15
N TRP A 144 12.14 -26.25 10.86
CA TRP A 144 12.80 -26.98 11.95
C TRP A 144 14.08 -27.71 11.51
N ASN A 145 14.26 -27.97 10.20
CA ASN A 145 15.49 -28.58 9.70
C ASN A 145 16.69 -27.63 9.72
N LYS A 146 16.48 -26.30 9.74
CA LYS A 146 17.57 -25.32 9.92
C LYS A 146 18.00 -25.15 11.39
N LEU A 147 17.23 -25.69 12.33
CA LEU A 147 17.54 -25.67 13.77
C LEU A 147 18.30 -26.93 14.22
N LYS A 148 18.48 -27.94 13.36
CA LYS A 148 19.26 -29.17 13.65
C LYS A 148 20.78 -28.97 13.71
N PHE A 149 21.27 -27.73 13.71
CA PHE A 149 22.71 -27.44 13.91
C PHE A 149 23.20 -27.81 15.32
N TRP A 150 22.31 -28.18 16.24
CA TRP A 150 22.60 -28.58 17.62
C TRP A 150 22.62 -30.09 17.89
N ASP A 151 22.38 -30.95 16.88
CA ASP A 151 22.44 -32.42 17.07
C ASP A 151 23.87 -32.99 17.09
N GLY A 152 24.88 -32.14 16.82
CA GLY A 152 26.30 -32.55 16.74
C GLY A 152 27.09 -32.51 18.06
N TRP A 153 26.57 -31.87 19.12
CA TRP A 153 27.33 -31.62 20.35
C TRP A 153 27.21 -32.72 21.42
N PHE A 154 26.25 -33.64 21.28
CA PHE A 154 25.98 -34.69 22.27
C PHE A 154 26.33 -36.12 21.84
N LYS A 155 27.01 -36.33 20.70
CA LYS A 155 27.62 -37.64 20.39
C LYS A 155 28.87 -37.85 21.24
N LYS A 156 28.60 -38.27 22.48
CA LYS A 156 29.54 -38.78 23.49
C LYS A 156 30.48 -39.80 22.86
N LYS A 157 31.79 -39.60 23.01
CA LYS A 157 32.82 -40.60 22.72
C LYS A 157 32.62 -41.78 23.67
N GLU A 158 32.20 -42.92 23.16
CA GLU A 158 32.46 -44.22 23.80
C GLU A 158 33.78 -44.76 23.24
N LYS A 159 34.75 -44.93 24.14
CA LYS A 159 35.91 -45.82 24.02
C LYS A 159 36.04 -46.56 25.35
#